data_AF-A0A4A9N887-F1
#
_entry.id   AF-A0A4A9N887-F1
#
_cell.length_a   1.000
_cell.length_b   1.000
_cell.length_c   1.000
_cell.angle_alpha   90.00
_cell.angle_beta   90.00
_cell.angle_gamma   90.00
#
_symmetry.space_group_name_H-M   'P 1'
#
loop_
_entity.id
_entity.type
_entity.pdbx_description
1 polymer ?
#
loop_
_entity_poly.entity_id
_entity_poly.type
_entity_poly.pdbx_seq_one_letter_code
_entity_poly.pdbx_strand_id
1 'polypeptide(L)'
;MTSYYYSRSLANVNKLADNTKAAARKLLDWSENNGIEVLIYETIRTKEQQAANVASGASQTMRSYHLVGQALDFVMAKGKTVDWGAYRSDKGKKFVAKAKSLGFEWGGDWSGFVDNPHLQFNFKGYGTDTFGKGASTSNSSKPSANANTNSLGLVDYMNLNKLDSSFANRKKLATSYGIKNYSGTATQNTTLL
;
A
#
# COMPACT_ATOMS: atom_id res chain seq x y z
N MET A 1 13.79 -8.73 -14.62
CA MET A 1 14.37 -9.27 -13.38
C MET A 1 13.74 -8.49 -12.25
N THR A 2 13.18 -9.15 -11.24
CA THR A 2 12.51 -8.47 -10.13
C THR A 2 13.54 -7.75 -9.25
N SER A 3 13.25 -6.51 -8.83
CA SER A 3 14.13 -5.73 -7.95
C SER A 3 14.30 -6.39 -6.59
N TYR A 4 15.44 -6.12 -5.94
CA TYR A 4 15.83 -6.80 -4.72
C TYR A 4 14.82 -6.65 -3.57
N TYR A 5 14.23 -5.45 -3.43
CA TYR A 5 13.28 -5.16 -2.36
C TYR A 5 11.82 -5.44 -2.70
N TYR A 6 11.50 -5.82 -3.94
CA TYR A 6 10.11 -5.96 -4.39
C TYR A 6 9.26 -6.83 -3.46
N SER A 7 9.72 -8.04 -3.12
CA SER A 7 8.95 -8.96 -2.26
C SER A 7 8.75 -8.42 -0.85
N ARG A 8 9.75 -7.72 -0.30
CA ARG A 8 9.64 -7.08 1.03
C ARG A 8 8.67 -5.90 0.97
N SER A 9 8.78 -5.07 -0.05
CA SER A 9 7.89 -3.94 -0.30
C SER A 9 6.45 -4.42 -0.44
N LEU A 10 6.22 -5.48 -1.19
CA LEU A 10 4.90 -6.09 -1.37
C LEU A 10 4.31 -6.61 -0.04
N ALA A 11 5.11 -7.31 0.76
CA ALA A 11 4.68 -7.77 2.08
C ALA A 11 4.28 -6.62 3.01
N ASN A 12 4.93 -5.45 2.90
CA ASN A 12 4.53 -4.25 3.62
C ASN A 12 3.26 -3.63 3.05
N VAL A 13 3.17 -3.45 1.72
CA VAL A 13 1.96 -2.95 1.05
C VAL A 13 0.72 -3.75 1.43
N ASN A 14 0.83 -5.07 1.55
CA ASN A 14 -0.29 -5.95 1.87
C ASN A 14 -0.88 -5.74 3.28
N LYS A 15 -0.21 -4.98 4.14
CA LYS A 15 -0.71 -4.60 5.48
C LYS A 15 -1.65 -3.39 5.46
N LEU A 16 -1.63 -2.59 4.40
CA LEU A 16 -2.40 -1.34 4.29
C LEU A 16 -3.91 -1.59 4.25
N ALA A 17 -4.69 -0.54 4.52
CA ALA A 17 -6.14 -0.52 4.33
C ALA A 17 -6.51 -0.70 2.84
N ASP A 18 -7.71 -1.16 2.54
CA ASP A 18 -8.10 -1.76 1.27
C ASP A 18 -7.86 -0.84 0.06
N ASN A 19 -8.28 0.42 0.12
CA ASN A 19 -8.10 1.37 -0.98
C ASN A 19 -6.64 1.83 -1.08
N THR A 20 -6.01 2.06 0.07
CA THR A 20 -4.60 2.47 0.16
C THR A 20 -3.67 1.38 -0.37
N LYS A 21 -3.95 0.11 -0.04
CA LYS A 21 -3.27 -1.09 -0.55
C LYS A 21 -3.40 -1.18 -2.05
N ALA A 22 -4.62 -1.03 -2.58
CA ALA A 22 -4.87 -1.07 -4.02
C ALA A 22 -4.06 0.00 -4.76
N ALA A 23 -3.99 1.22 -4.24
CA ALA A 23 -3.19 2.31 -4.82
C ALA A 23 -1.69 2.04 -4.68
N ALA A 24 -1.21 1.61 -3.52
CA ALA A 24 0.20 1.30 -3.26
C ALA A 24 0.70 0.12 -4.11
N ARG A 25 -0.15 -0.90 -4.35
CA ARG A 25 0.15 -2.03 -5.24
C ARG A 25 0.35 -1.55 -6.68
N LYS A 26 -0.58 -0.74 -7.20
CA LYS A 26 -0.46 -0.12 -8.53
C LYS A 26 0.82 0.72 -8.65
N LEU A 27 1.21 1.42 -7.59
CA LEU A 27 2.44 2.22 -7.53
C LEU A 27 3.69 1.33 -7.59
N LEU A 28 3.76 0.30 -6.76
CA LEU A 28 4.90 -0.63 -6.67
C LEU A 28 5.10 -1.41 -7.99
N ASP A 29 4.02 -1.88 -8.60
CA ASP A 29 4.09 -2.58 -9.89
C ASP A 29 4.52 -1.65 -11.02
N TRP A 30 4.02 -0.41 -11.02
CA TRP A 30 4.46 0.59 -11.98
C TRP A 30 5.94 0.92 -11.80
N SER A 31 6.42 1.08 -10.56
CA SER A 31 7.83 1.42 -10.31
C SER A 31 8.75 0.29 -10.78
N GLU A 32 8.38 -0.96 -10.48
CA GLU A 32 9.09 -2.16 -10.93
C GLU A 32 9.18 -2.22 -12.47
N ASN A 33 8.04 -2.05 -13.16
CA ASN A 33 7.98 -2.06 -14.62
C ASN A 33 8.74 -0.91 -15.30
N ASN A 34 9.08 0.15 -14.55
CA ASN A 34 9.83 1.30 -15.04
C ASN A 34 11.28 1.32 -14.53
N GLY A 35 11.77 0.24 -13.91
CA GLY A 35 13.14 0.16 -13.39
C GLY A 35 13.42 1.17 -12.27
N ILE A 36 12.39 1.52 -11.50
CA ILE A 36 12.45 2.39 -10.33
C ILE A 36 12.33 1.47 -9.11
N GLU A 37 13.49 1.11 -8.55
CA GLU A 37 13.55 0.27 -7.36
C GLU A 37 13.26 1.10 -6.12
N VAL A 38 12.35 0.62 -5.28
CA VAL A 38 11.98 1.26 -4.02
C VAL A 38 11.80 0.20 -2.94
N LEU A 39 12.13 0.58 -1.71
CA LEU A 39 11.73 -0.16 -0.52
C LEU A 39 10.55 0.58 0.14
N ILE A 40 9.41 -0.09 0.24
CA ILE A 40 8.34 0.33 1.15
C ILE A 40 8.77 -0.13 2.54
N TYR A 41 9.16 0.81 3.39
CA TYR A 41 9.85 0.57 4.66
C TYR A 41 8.87 0.32 5.81
N GLU A 42 7.92 1.23 6.02
CA GLU A 42 6.91 1.20 7.09
C GLU A 42 5.50 1.42 6.52
N THR A 43 4.47 0.86 7.16
CA THR A 43 3.06 0.98 6.74
C THR A 43 2.12 1.13 7.94
N ILE A 44 2.01 0.09 8.77
CA ILE A 44 1.18 0.12 9.98
C ILE A 44 2.02 0.52 11.18
N ARG A 45 1.46 1.39 12.03
CA ARG A 45 2.05 1.86 13.29
C ARG A 45 1.08 1.61 14.43
N THR A 46 1.58 1.25 15.62
CA THR A 46 0.74 1.15 16.82
C THR A 46 0.57 2.50 17.50
N LYS A 47 -0.42 2.62 18.40
CA LYS A 47 -0.64 3.86 19.18
C LYS A 47 0.57 4.18 20.06
N GLU A 48 1.19 3.16 20.63
CA GLU A 48 2.37 3.28 21.50
C GLU A 48 3.57 3.79 20.71
N GLN A 49 3.81 3.23 19.52
CA GLN A 49 4.88 3.68 18.64
C GLN A 49 4.64 5.13 18.19
N GLN A 50 3.41 5.51 17.86
CA GLN A 50 3.09 6.90 17.52
C GLN A 50 3.29 7.84 18.71
N ALA A 51 2.90 7.44 19.92
CA ALA A 51 3.12 8.23 21.13
C ALA A 51 4.63 8.44 21.40
N ALA A 52 5.44 7.39 21.22
CA ALA A 52 6.89 7.49 21.32
C ALA A 52 7.47 8.46 20.27
N ASN A 53 6.97 8.44 19.04
CA ASN A 53 7.41 9.37 17.98
C ASN A 53 7.02 10.82 18.29
N VAL A 54 5.85 11.05 18.91
CA VAL A 54 5.47 12.40 19.36
C VAL A 54 6.38 12.86 20.50
N ALA A 55 6.65 12.00 21.48
CA ALA A 55 7.52 12.32 22.60
C ALA A 55 8.97 12.62 22.17
N SER A 56 9.46 11.95 21.12
CA SER A 56 10.80 12.17 20.57
C SER A 56 10.88 13.32 19.56
N GLY A 57 9.75 13.93 19.19
CA GLY A 57 9.68 14.97 18.16
C GLY A 57 9.74 14.46 16.71
N ALA A 58 9.79 13.14 16.50
CA ALA A 58 9.72 12.52 15.17
C ALA A 58 8.31 12.63 14.54
N SER A 59 7.29 12.98 15.32
CA SER A 59 5.96 13.32 14.81
C SER A 59 5.36 14.49 15.58
N GLN A 60 4.55 15.30 14.91
CA GLN A 60 3.92 16.48 15.52
C GLN A 60 2.56 16.19 16.16
N THR A 61 1.94 15.04 15.88
CA THR A 61 0.55 14.75 16.29
C THR A 61 0.30 13.26 16.50
N MET A 62 -0.66 12.94 17.37
CA MET A 62 -1.18 11.57 17.51
C MET A 62 -2.11 11.16 16.35
N ARG A 63 -2.56 12.11 15.52
CA ARG A 63 -3.40 11.82 14.35
C ARG A 63 -2.52 11.45 13.14
N SER A 64 -2.09 10.19 13.07
CA SER A 64 -1.21 9.67 12.01
C SER A 64 -1.93 8.69 11.10
N TYR A 65 -1.77 8.85 9.78
CA TYR A 65 -2.38 7.95 8.79
C TYR A 65 -1.82 6.52 8.86
N HIS A 66 -0.65 6.30 9.46
CA HIS A 66 -0.13 4.95 9.72
C HIS A 66 -0.95 4.18 10.76
N LEU A 67 -1.61 4.87 11.69
CA LEU A 67 -2.49 4.25 12.70
C LEU A 67 -3.75 3.66 12.08
N VAL A 68 -4.15 4.17 10.91
CA VAL A 68 -5.37 3.76 10.19
C VAL A 68 -5.04 3.04 8.87
N GLY A 69 -3.77 2.65 8.67
CA GLY A 69 -3.29 1.94 7.49
C GLY A 69 -3.43 2.68 6.17
N GLN A 70 -3.49 4.00 6.23
CA GLN A 70 -3.60 4.89 5.07
C GLN A 70 -2.29 5.63 4.78
N ALA A 71 -1.15 5.15 5.28
CA ALA A 71 0.16 5.73 4.96
C ALA A 71 1.23 4.66 4.80
N LEU A 72 2.26 5.01 4.04
CA LEU A 72 3.46 4.23 3.87
C LEU A 72 4.68 5.16 3.81
N ASP A 73 5.81 4.66 4.31
CA ASP A 73 7.10 5.33 4.16
C ASP A 73 7.94 4.56 3.14
N PHE A 74 8.56 5.26 2.21
CA PHE A 74 9.38 4.67 1.16
C PHE A 74 10.81 5.24 1.13
N VAL A 75 11.72 4.47 0.55
CA VAL A 75 13.09 4.91 0.25
C VAL A 75 13.49 4.40 -1.12
N MET A 76 14.25 5.22 -1.87
CA MET A 76 14.78 4.83 -3.17
C MET A 76 15.83 3.74 -3.00
N ALA A 77 15.91 2.80 -3.95
CA ALA A 77 16.87 1.70 -3.88
C ALA A 77 17.61 1.50 -5.21
N LYS A 78 18.71 0.75 -5.11
CA LYS A 78 19.43 0.17 -6.25
C LYS A 78 20.07 -1.13 -5.79
N GLY A 79 19.48 -2.26 -6.16
CA GLY A 79 19.87 -3.56 -5.63
C GLY A 79 19.73 -3.60 -4.10
N LYS A 80 20.82 -3.92 -3.40
CA LYS A 80 20.83 -4.03 -1.93
C LYS A 80 21.02 -2.70 -1.20
N THR A 81 21.23 -1.60 -1.93
CA THR A 81 21.51 -0.29 -1.35
C THR A 81 20.24 0.56 -1.35
N VAL A 82 19.97 1.22 -0.23
CA VAL A 82 18.92 2.23 -0.10
C VAL A 82 19.53 3.63 -0.05
N ASP A 83 18.81 4.62 -0.55
CA ASP A 83 19.21 6.02 -0.60
C ASP A 83 18.08 6.93 -0.09
N TRP A 84 18.25 7.41 1.15
CA TRP A 84 17.35 8.33 1.83
C TRP A 84 17.49 9.79 1.37
N GLY A 85 18.42 10.11 0.46
CA GLY A 85 18.57 11.43 -0.15
C GLY A 85 17.94 11.53 -1.55
N ALA A 86 17.66 10.40 -2.20
CA ALA A 86 17.30 10.36 -3.62
C ALA A 86 15.84 10.69 -3.96
N TYR A 87 15.03 11.17 -3.03
CA TYR A 87 13.62 11.51 -3.28
C TYR A 87 13.42 12.53 -4.40
N ARG A 88 14.36 13.47 -4.56
CA ARG A 88 14.32 14.51 -5.59
C ARG A 88 15.17 14.19 -6.83
N SER A 89 15.71 12.97 -6.92
CA SER A 89 16.31 12.45 -8.16
C SER A 89 15.26 12.30 -9.27
N ASP A 90 15.69 12.09 -10.51
CA ASP A 90 14.76 11.86 -11.63
C ASP A 90 13.82 10.67 -11.40
N LYS A 91 14.35 9.58 -10.82
CA LYS A 91 13.54 8.41 -10.47
C LYS A 91 12.61 8.68 -9.29
N GLY A 92 13.10 9.39 -8.26
CA GLY A 92 12.27 9.77 -7.10
C GLY A 92 11.11 10.68 -7.49
N LYS A 93 11.37 11.70 -8.32
CA LYS A 93 10.33 12.59 -8.88
C LYS A 93 9.28 11.82 -9.67
N LYS A 94 9.70 10.87 -10.52
CA LYS A 94 8.80 10.01 -11.29
C LYS A 94 7.93 9.13 -10.38
N PHE A 95 8.52 8.54 -9.34
CA PHE A 95 7.81 7.75 -8.34
C PHE A 95 6.75 8.57 -7.60
N VAL A 96 7.15 9.72 -7.07
CA VAL A 96 6.25 10.64 -6.35
C VAL A 96 5.13 11.15 -7.27
N ALA A 97 5.45 11.54 -8.50
CA ALA A 97 4.43 11.98 -9.47
C ALA A 97 3.41 10.86 -9.74
N LYS A 98 3.86 9.61 -9.86
CA LYS A 98 2.95 8.47 -9.99
C LYS A 98 2.11 8.27 -8.73
N ALA A 99 2.70 8.34 -7.55
CA ALA A 99 1.98 8.21 -6.28
C ALA A 99 0.86 9.25 -6.18
N LYS A 100 1.16 10.52 -6.49
CA LYS A 100 0.17 11.60 -6.54
C LYS A 100 -0.96 11.32 -7.52
N SER A 101 -0.64 10.84 -8.73
CA SER A 101 -1.67 10.47 -9.73
C SER A 101 -2.60 9.34 -9.26
N LEU A 102 -2.18 8.56 -8.26
CA LEU A 102 -2.96 7.47 -7.68
C LEU A 102 -3.73 7.91 -6.42
N GLY A 103 -3.65 9.18 -6.01
CA GLY A 103 -4.38 9.73 -4.87
C GLY A 103 -3.58 9.84 -3.57
N PHE A 104 -2.26 9.64 -3.62
CA PHE A 104 -1.40 9.92 -2.46
C PHE A 104 -1.01 11.40 -2.38
N GLU A 105 -0.96 11.92 -1.16
CA GLU A 105 -0.22 13.11 -0.81
C GLU A 105 1.21 12.72 -0.40
N TRP A 106 2.20 13.55 -0.74
CA TRP A 106 3.60 13.32 -0.41
C TRP A 106 4.10 14.32 0.62
N GLY A 107 4.68 13.82 1.71
CA GLY A 107 5.18 14.66 2.81
C GLY A 107 6.36 15.56 2.42
N GLY A 108 7.05 15.24 1.31
CA GLY A 108 8.11 16.08 0.77
C GLY A 108 7.64 17.40 0.15
N ASP A 109 6.33 17.59 -0.05
CA ASP A 109 5.75 18.87 -0.49
C ASP A 109 5.27 19.76 0.66
N TRP A 110 5.26 19.26 1.90
CA TRP A 110 4.80 20.03 3.05
C TRP A 110 5.71 21.25 3.28
N SER A 111 5.12 22.42 3.56
CA SER A 111 5.88 23.68 3.69
C SER A 111 6.57 23.87 5.05
N GLY A 112 6.25 23.04 6.04
CA GLY A 112 6.80 23.10 7.39
C GLY A 112 7.61 21.86 7.71
N PHE A 113 6.95 20.86 8.30
CA PHE A 113 7.56 19.57 8.63
C PHE A 113 7.74 18.74 7.35
N VAL A 114 8.79 18.96 6.58
CA VAL A 114 9.05 18.19 5.34
C VAL A 114 9.40 16.75 5.69
N ASP A 115 8.60 15.79 5.20
CA ASP A 115 8.80 14.36 5.43
C ASP A 115 8.91 13.61 4.10
N ASN A 116 10.13 13.56 3.54
CA ASN A 116 10.35 12.98 2.21
C ASN A 116 10.02 11.47 2.11
N PRO A 117 10.25 10.63 3.13
CA PRO A 117 9.80 9.24 3.11
C PRO A 117 8.28 9.07 2.98
N HIS A 118 7.48 10.03 3.42
CA HIS A 118 6.07 9.79 3.74
C HIS A 118 5.12 9.94 2.55
N LEU A 119 4.24 8.96 2.37
CA LEU A 119 3.06 9.03 1.50
C LEU A 119 1.80 8.71 2.31
N GLN A 120 0.77 9.56 2.21
CA GLN A 120 -0.53 9.32 2.84
C GLN A 120 -1.67 9.32 1.81
N PHE A 121 -2.64 8.43 2.02
CA PHE A 121 -3.79 8.26 1.15
C PHE A 121 -5.01 9.00 1.73
N ASN A 122 -4.95 10.32 1.71
CA ASN A 122 -6.02 11.22 2.17
C ASN A 122 -7.15 11.42 1.14
N PHE A 123 -7.04 10.82 -0.06
CA PHE A 123 -8.16 10.72 -1.01
C PHE A 123 -9.41 10.08 -0.38
N LYS A 124 -9.20 9.23 0.64
CA LYS A 124 -10.22 8.79 1.58
C LYS A 124 -10.04 9.58 2.87
N GLY A 125 -11.15 10.01 3.48
CA GLY A 125 -11.11 10.64 4.80
C GLY A 125 -10.34 9.79 5.80
N TYR A 126 -9.64 10.42 6.73
CA TYR A 126 -8.85 9.73 7.75
C TYR A 126 -9.66 8.66 8.49
N GLY A 127 -9.16 7.43 8.52
CA GLY A 127 -9.80 6.31 9.20
C GLY A 127 -11.04 5.75 8.50
N THR A 128 -11.35 6.21 7.28
CA THR A 128 -12.51 5.73 6.51
C THR A 128 -12.16 4.63 5.51
N ASP A 129 -10.87 4.35 5.33
CA ASP A 129 -10.42 3.20 4.56
C ASP A 129 -10.60 1.92 5.39
N THR A 130 -11.09 0.86 4.76
CA THR A 130 -11.47 -0.37 5.47
C THR A 130 -10.36 -1.40 5.45
N PHE A 131 -10.43 -2.40 6.33
CA PHE A 131 -9.59 -3.59 6.23
C PHE A 131 -10.51 -4.80 5.96
N GLY A 132 -10.30 -5.50 4.85
CA GLY A 132 -11.06 -6.73 4.54
C GLY A 132 -12.53 -6.50 4.21
N LYS A 133 -12.90 -5.27 3.82
CA LYS A 133 -14.25 -4.72 3.55
C LYS A 133 -15.18 -4.54 4.76
N GLY A 134 -15.39 -3.27 5.12
CA GLY A 134 -16.55 -2.80 5.89
C GLY A 134 -16.49 -3.00 7.40
N ALA A 135 -15.52 -2.39 8.09
CA ALA A 135 -15.75 -2.02 9.48
C ALA A 135 -16.73 -0.84 9.50
N SER A 136 -18.02 -1.14 9.38
CA SER A 136 -19.10 -0.18 9.62
C SER A 136 -18.99 0.31 11.06
N THR A 137 -18.42 1.49 11.28
CA THR A 137 -18.61 2.23 12.52
C THR A 137 -19.94 2.98 12.44
N SER A 138 -21.02 2.25 12.68
CA SER A 138 -22.26 2.84 13.19
C SER A 138 -22.72 2.02 14.39
N ASN A 139 -22.94 2.72 15.50
CA ASN A 139 -23.28 2.21 16.83
C ASN A 139 -24.33 1.09 16.91
N SER A 140 -24.15 0.26 17.95
CA SER A 140 -25.15 -0.51 18.71
C SER A 140 -25.93 -1.66 18.04
N SER A 141 -25.65 -2.90 18.48
CA SER A 141 -26.60 -3.89 19.07
C SER A 141 -26.20 -5.35 18.82
N LYS A 142 -25.89 -6.08 19.90
CA LYS A 142 -26.04 -7.53 20.23
C LYS A 142 -25.81 -8.63 19.16
N PRO A 143 -25.06 -9.72 19.47
CA PRO A 143 -24.69 -10.74 18.49
C PRO A 143 -25.76 -11.83 18.32
N SER A 144 -25.95 -12.29 17.08
CA SER A 144 -26.44 -13.64 16.79
C SER A 144 -25.75 -14.19 15.53
N ALA A 145 -25.43 -15.47 15.59
CA ALA A 145 -24.57 -16.19 14.67
C ALA A 145 -25.18 -16.39 13.27
N ASN A 146 -24.37 -16.25 12.23
CA ASN A 146 -24.28 -17.25 11.16
C ASN A 146 -23.05 -16.99 10.29
N ALA A 147 -22.25 -18.03 10.11
CA ALA A 147 -21.08 -18.01 9.24
C ALA A 147 -21.53 -17.88 7.77
N ASN A 148 -20.98 -16.90 7.05
CA ASN A 148 -20.54 -17.10 5.67
C ASN A 148 -19.55 -16.01 5.26
N THR A 149 -18.35 -16.48 4.92
CA THR A 149 -17.15 -15.77 4.52
C THR A 149 -17.32 -15.09 3.17
N ASN A 150 -17.18 -13.76 3.11
CA ASN A 150 -17.03 -13.03 1.83
C ASN A 150 -15.81 -12.09 1.89
N SER A 151 -14.62 -12.69 1.93
CA SER A 151 -13.39 -12.02 1.52
C SER A 151 -13.45 -11.85 0.01
N LEU A 152 -13.56 -10.61 -0.48
CA LEU A 152 -13.71 -10.42 -1.93
C LEU A 152 -12.49 -10.92 -2.69
N GLY A 153 -12.77 -11.72 -3.72
CA GLY A 153 -11.76 -12.34 -4.53
C GLY A 153 -11.11 -11.32 -5.47
N LEU A 154 -9.90 -11.66 -5.92
CA LEU A 154 -9.18 -10.93 -6.97
C LEU A 154 -10.04 -10.54 -8.18
N VAL A 155 -10.91 -11.45 -8.61
CA VAL A 155 -11.82 -11.23 -9.76
C VAL A 155 -12.79 -10.10 -9.46
N ASP A 156 -13.36 -10.05 -8.25
CA ASP A 156 -14.28 -8.99 -7.84
C ASP A 156 -13.56 -7.64 -7.76
N TYR A 157 -12.34 -7.65 -7.22
CA TYR A 157 -11.49 -6.45 -7.19
C TYR A 157 -11.17 -5.94 -8.61
N MET A 158 -10.82 -6.85 -9.53
CA MET A 158 -10.51 -6.50 -10.92
C MET A 158 -11.75 -5.91 -11.62
N ASN A 159 -12.90 -6.55 -11.51
CA ASN A 159 -14.15 -6.06 -12.10
C ASN A 159 -14.55 -4.70 -11.54
N LEU A 160 -14.43 -4.49 -10.22
CA LEU A 160 -14.75 -3.22 -9.56
C LEU A 160 -13.87 -2.06 -10.08
N ASN A 161 -12.60 -2.35 -10.36
CA ASN A 161 -11.65 -1.38 -10.87
C ASN A 161 -11.65 -1.26 -12.40
N LYS A 162 -12.58 -1.91 -13.10
CA LYS A 162 -12.61 -2.01 -14.57
C LYS A 162 -11.31 -2.58 -15.16
N LEU A 163 -10.65 -3.47 -14.42
CA LEU A 163 -9.49 -4.22 -14.86
C LEU A 163 -9.94 -5.55 -15.50
N ASP A 164 -9.18 -6.05 -16.47
CA ASP A 164 -9.42 -7.36 -17.07
C ASP A 164 -9.31 -8.47 -16.01
N SER A 165 -10.42 -9.13 -15.66
CA SER A 165 -10.45 -10.21 -14.67
C SER A 165 -10.26 -11.61 -15.26
N SER A 166 -9.99 -11.69 -16.56
CA SER A 166 -9.79 -12.95 -17.27
C SER A 166 -8.68 -13.78 -16.64
N PHE A 167 -8.82 -15.11 -16.72
CA PHE A 167 -7.78 -16.02 -16.24
C PHE A 167 -6.43 -15.76 -16.93
N ALA A 168 -6.45 -15.39 -18.21
CA ALA A 168 -5.24 -15.04 -18.95
C ALA A 168 -4.55 -13.80 -18.35
N ASN A 169 -5.31 -12.75 -18.02
CA ASN A 169 -4.75 -11.58 -17.36
C ASN A 169 -4.24 -11.91 -15.96
N ARG A 170 -5.03 -12.64 -15.16
CA ARG A 170 -4.61 -13.09 -13.83
C ARG A 170 -3.37 -13.98 -13.86
N LYS A 171 -3.21 -14.82 -14.87
CA LYS A 171 -2.02 -15.66 -15.08
C LYS A 171 -0.79 -14.84 -15.47
N LYS A 172 -0.95 -13.82 -16.32
CA LYS A 172 0.11 -12.85 -16.62
C LYS A 172 0.53 -12.10 -15.34
N LEU A 173 -0.45 -11.67 -14.56
CA LEU A 173 -0.25 -11.00 -13.29
C LEU A 173 0.46 -11.93 -12.28
N ALA A 174 0.03 -13.17 -12.17
CA ALA A 174 0.68 -14.19 -11.34
C ALA A 174 2.12 -14.47 -11.76
N THR A 175 2.38 -14.50 -13.08
CA THR A 175 3.73 -14.62 -13.62
C THR A 175 4.58 -13.41 -13.24
N SER A 176 4.04 -12.20 -13.32
CA SER A 176 4.76 -10.99 -12.90
C SER A 176 5.03 -10.95 -11.40
N TYR A 177 4.16 -11.52 -10.56
CA TYR A 177 4.39 -11.68 -9.12
C TYR A 177 5.21 -12.92 -8.74
N GLY A 178 5.77 -13.65 -9.71
CA GLY A 178 6.62 -14.82 -9.45
C GLY A 178 5.89 -16.05 -8.93
N ILE A 179 4.55 -16.09 -9.02
CA ILE A 179 3.75 -17.26 -8.66
C ILE A 179 3.91 -18.30 -9.76
N LYS A 180 4.72 -19.33 -9.49
CA LYS A 180 4.88 -20.50 -10.35
C LYS A 180 3.61 -21.35 -10.30
N ASN A 181 3.22 -21.95 -11.43
CA ASN A 181 2.06 -22.84 -11.55
C ASN A 181 0.72 -22.20 -11.14
N TYR A 182 0.48 -20.96 -11.56
CA TYR A 182 -0.81 -20.32 -11.35
C TYR A 182 -1.95 -21.10 -12.01
N SER A 183 -2.86 -21.65 -11.19
CA SER A 183 -4.07 -22.38 -11.57
C SER A 183 -5.34 -21.66 -11.14
N GLY A 184 -5.21 -20.47 -10.51
CA GLY A 184 -6.34 -19.62 -10.14
C GLY A 184 -7.05 -20.03 -8.86
N THR A 185 -6.36 -20.76 -7.96
CA THR A 185 -6.92 -21.11 -6.64
C THR A 185 -7.22 -19.87 -5.82
N ALA A 186 -8.12 -19.98 -4.85
CA ALA A 186 -8.43 -18.89 -3.93
C ALA A 186 -7.17 -18.31 -3.28
N THR A 187 -6.27 -19.17 -2.77
CA THR A 187 -4.99 -18.77 -2.19
C THR A 187 -4.09 -18.01 -3.17
N GLN A 188 -3.96 -18.50 -4.40
CA GLN A 188 -3.18 -17.82 -5.43
C GLN A 188 -3.80 -16.47 -5.78
N ASN A 189 -5.13 -16.40 -5.88
CA ASN A 189 -5.85 -15.15 -6.12
C ASN A 189 -5.69 -14.16 -4.97
N THR A 190 -5.68 -14.61 -3.72
CA THR A 190 -5.43 -13.75 -2.56
C THR A 190 -3.99 -13.23 -2.53
N THR A 191 -3.04 -13.95 -3.13
CA THR A 191 -1.63 -13.49 -3.28
C THR A 191 -1.51 -12.40 -4.36
N LEU A 192 -2.51 -12.28 -5.23
CA LEU A 192 -2.61 -11.23 -6.26
C LEU A 192 -3.39 -9.99 -5.79
N LEU A 193 -4.06 -10.08 -4.63
CA LEU A 193 -4.57 -8.93 -3.87
C LEU A 193 -3.43 -8.28 -3.07
#